data_AF-A0A173RBW2-F1
#
_entry.id   AF-A0A173RBW2-F1
#
_cell.length_a   1.000
_cell.length_b   1.000
_cell.length_c   1.000
_cell.angle_alpha   90.00
_cell.angle_beta   90.00
_cell.angle_gamma   90.00
#
_symmetry.space_group_name_H-M   'P 1'
#
loop_
_entity.id
_entity.type
_entity.pdbx_description
1 polymer ?
#
loop_
_entity_poly.entity_id
_entity_poly.type
_entity_poly.pdbx_seq_one_letter_code
_entity_poly.pdbx_strand_id
1 'polypeptide(L)'
;MKKQYVSLLAVILSVSGFLFSCHDKMNKNTGALQFDSIQVNETAHLFNDTAKPACNIIINFAYPVKSSDEMLKDSLNAYFISVCFGDKYIGEKPEAVVKQYAKNYIDEYRHDQEPMYAEDEKNKESDAVVGAWYSYYKSIESHVQLYEKDLLVYRVDYNEYTGGAHGMYMSTFLNMDLTLMRPLRLDDIFVGDFQEALTDLIWNQLMADNKVTTHEALEDMGYASTGDIAPTENFYLSKEGITFYYNIYDITPYSMGPVKVTIPYSMMEHLLGSNPILGDLKD
;
A
#
# COMPACT_ATOMS: atom_id res chain seq x y z
N MET A 1 17.86 76.06 -48.90
CA MET A 1 17.61 76.25 -47.46
C MET A 1 16.85 75.05 -46.91
N LYS A 2 17.39 74.47 -45.83
CA LYS A 2 16.79 73.59 -44.79
C LYS A 2 16.04 72.29 -45.18
N LYS A 3 16.57 71.21 -44.59
CA LYS A 3 16.02 69.84 -44.44
C LYS A 3 14.70 69.83 -43.66
N GLN A 4 13.87 68.82 -43.89
CA GLN A 4 13.28 67.98 -42.82
C GLN A 4 12.69 66.68 -43.40
N TYR A 5 13.07 65.57 -42.78
CA TYR A 5 12.50 64.21 -42.93
C TYR A 5 11.19 64.10 -42.12
N VAL A 6 10.36 63.09 -42.38
CA VAL A 6 9.86 62.11 -41.38
C VAL A 6 8.89 61.08 -41.99
N SER A 7 9.21 59.82 -41.69
CA SER A 7 8.45 58.57 -41.53
C SER A 7 7.32 58.14 -42.47
N LEU A 8 7.62 57.07 -43.21
CA LEU A 8 6.68 56.08 -43.72
C LEU A 8 6.43 55.03 -42.61
N LEU A 9 5.19 54.91 -42.12
CA LEU A 9 4.78 53.85 -41.20
C LEU A 9 4.40 52.61 -42.03
N ALA A 10 5.20 51.56 -41.99
CA ALA A 10 4.85 50.26 -42.55
C ALA A 10 4.36 49.36 -41.41
N VAL A 11 3.08 48.99 -41.46
CA VAL A 11 2.48 48.01 -40.54
C VAL A 11 2.83 46.62 -41.06
N ILE A 12 3.73 45.91 -40.36
CA ILE A 12 4.00 44.50 -40.59
C ILE A 12 3.04 43.70 -39.71
N LEU A 13 2.07 43.04 -40.34
CA LEU A 13 1.25 41.99 -39.73
C LEU A 13 2.10 40.73 -39.58
N SER A 14 2.70 40.54 -38.41
CA SER A 14 3.31 39.26 -38.03
C SER A 14 2.20 38.30 -37.60
N VAL A 15 1.81 37.38 -38.49
CA VAL A 15 1.03 36.20 -38.11
C VAL A 15 1.97 35.25 -37.37
N SER A 16 2.00 35.39 -36.06
CA SER A 16 2.68 34.44 -35.18
C SER A 16 1.86 33.15 -35.17
N GLY A 17 2.25 32.18 -35.99
CA GLY A 17 1.79 30.81 -35.86
C GLY A 17 2.26 30.26 -34.51
N PHE A 18 1.37 30.24 -33.52
CA PHE A 18 1.55 29.42 -32.33
C PHE A 18 1.44 27.96 -32.76
N LEU A 19 2.55 27.39 -33.19
CA LEU A 19 2.72 25.94 -33.16
C LEU A 19 2.85 25.56 -31.69
N PHE A 20 1.73 25.20 -31.08
CA PHE A 20 1.73 24.38 -29.87
C PHE A 20 2.37 23.04 -30.24
N SER A 21 3.70 22.98 -30.18
CA SER A 21 4.43 21.73 -30.02
C SER A 21 4.15 21.26 -28.60
N CYS A 22 3.00 20.62 -28.42
CA CYS A 22 2.82 19.67 -27.31
C CYS A 22 3.79 18.53 -27.59
N HIS A 23 5.04 18.71 -27.18
CA HIS A 23 5.87 17.60 -26.76
C HIS A 23 5.24 17.07 -25.47
N ASP A 24 4.12 16.36 -25.60
CA ASP A 24 3.77 15.34 -24.63
C ASP A 24 4.96 14.40 -24.65
N LYS A 25 5.80 14.47 -23.61
CA LYS A 25 6.66 13.34 -23.28
C LYS A 25 5.69 12.19 -23.08
N MET A 26 5.52 11.36 -24.12
CA MET A 26 4.69 10.17 -24.09
C MET A 26 4.91 9.51 -22.73
N ASN A 27 3.83 9.38 -21.97
CA ASN A 27 3.86 8.75 -20.66
C ASN A 27 4.48 7.36 -20.87
N LYS A 28 5.74 7.19 -20.43
CA LYS A 28 6.55 5.99 -20.75
C LYS A 28 6.08 4.76 -19.98
N ASN A 29 5.14 4.94 -19.05
CA ASN A 29 4.65 3.87 -18.22
C ASN A 29 3.51 3.13 -18.92
N THR A 30 3.56 1.81 -18.84
CA THR A 30 2.57 0.91 -19.42
C THR A 30 1.19 1.21 -18.88
N GLY A 31 0.22 1.30 -19.80
CA GLY A 31 -1.17 1.65 -19.50
C GLY A 31 -1.47 3.15 -19.40
N ALA A 32 -0.47 4.04 -19.27
CA ALA A 32 -0.71 5.48 -19.03
C ALA A 32 -1.77 5.74 -17.93
N LEU A 33 -1.67 4.98 -16.83
CA LEU A 33 -2.65 4.94 -15.75
C LEU A 33 -2.79 6.30 -15.06
N GLN A 34 -4.03 6.68 -14.75
CA GLN A 34 -4.35 7.80 -13.87
C GLN A 34 -5.11 7.26 -12.67
N PHE A 35 -4.75 7.72 -11.48
CA PHE A 35 -5.30 7.26 -10.22
C PHE A 35 -6.14 8.35 -9.55
N ASP A 36 -7.12 7.92 -8.78
CA ASP A 36 -7.84 8.74 -7.81
C ASP A 36 -8.03 7.92 -6.52
N SER A 37 -8.69 8.47 -5.51
CA SER A 37 -8.98 7.79 -4.26
C SER A 37 -10.44 7.94 -3.84
N ILE A 38 -11.04 6.86 -3.32
CA ILE A 38 -12.33 6.92 -2.62
C ILE A 38 -12.06 7.01 -1.13
N GLN A 39 -12.66 8.01 -0.48
CA GLN A 39 -12.48 8.26 0.94
C GLN A 39 -13.79 8.03 1.73
N VAL A 40 -13.68 7.32 2.83
CA VAL A 40 -14.72 7.13 3.86
C VAL A 40 -14.10 7.47 5.20
N ASN A 41 -14.85 8.20 6.02
CA ASN A 41 -14.57 8.39 7.45
C ASN A 41 -15.91 8.45 8.17
N GLU A 42 -16.32 7.33 8.73
CA GLU A 42 -17.62 7.17 9.37
C GLU A 42 -17.46 6.72 10.82
N THR A 43 -18.30 7.29 11.69
CA THR A 43 -18.43 6.88 13.08
C THR A 43 -19.86 6.45 13.31
N ALA A 44 -20.04 5.23 13.82
CA ALA A 44 -21.36 4.65 14.08
C ALA A 44 -21.45 4.21 15.53
N HIS A 45 -22.35 4.87 16.28
CA HIS A 45 -22.60 4.54 17.67
C HIS A 45 -23.57 3.36 17.80
N LEU A 46 -23.40 2.58 18.88
CA LEU A 46 -24.36 1.56 19.31
C LEU A 46 -25.74 2.19 19.53
N PHE A 47 -26.80 1.48 19.15
CA PHE A 47 -28.20 1.90 19.24
C PHE A 47 -28.52 3.23 18.54
N ASN A 48 -27.61 3.72 17.68
CA ASN A 48 -27.65 5.07 17.11
C ASN A 48 -27.71 6.19 18.18
N ASP A 49 -27.13 5.98 19.37
CA ASP A 49 -27.08 6.96 20.45
C ASP A 49 -25.65 7.50 20.60
N THR A 50 -25.46 8.81 20.35
CA THR A 50 -24.13 9.45 20.42
C THR A 50 -23.51 9.44 21.82
N ALA A 51 -24.28 9.13 22.86
CA ALA A 51 -23.74 8.93 24.22
C ALA A 51 -23.16 7.52 24.44
N LYS A 52 -23.34 6.59 23.51
CA LYS A 52 -22.85 5.21 23.57
C LYS A 52 -21.52 5.05 22.83
N PRO A 53 -20.75 3.98 23.09
CA PRO A 53 -19.56 3.64 22.31
C PRO A 53 -19.85 3.57 20.81
N ALA A 54 -18.79 3.68 20.02
CA ALA A 54 -18.87 3.66 18.56
C ALA A 54 -17.76 2.81 17.95
N CYS A 55 -18.01 2.36 16.72
CA CYS A 55 -16.94 2.03 15.80
C CYS A 55 -16.60 3.26 14.94
N ASN A 56 -15.34 3.36 14.53
CA ASN A 56 -14.88 4.28 13.50
C ASN A 56 -14.25 3.49 12.36
N ILE A 57 -14.63 3.81 11.12
CA ILE A 57 -14.05 3.24 9.91
C ILE A 57 -13.50 4.34 9.02
N ILE A 58 -12.23 4.17 8.66
CA ILE A 58 -11.52 5.02 7.71
C ILE A 58 -11.12 4.16 6.51
N ILE A 59 -11.47 4.61 5.31
CA ILE A 59 -11.01 3.98 4.07
C ILE A 59 -10.45 5.08 3.20
N ASN A 60 -9.24 4.89 2.69
CA ASN A 60 -8.67 5.69 1.62
C ASN A 60 -8.17 4.75 0.54
N PHE A 61 -9.02 4.49 -0.47
CA PHE A 61 -8.76 3.48 -1.48
C PHE A 61 -8.29 4.10 -2.79
N ALA A 62 -7.00 4.02 -3.08
CA ALA A 62 -6.43 4.47 -4.36
C ALA A 62 -6.69 3.46 -5.48
N TYR A 63 -7.15 3.92 -6.64
CA TYR A 63 -7.51 3.03 -7.75
C TYR A 63 -7.33 3.69 -9.12
N PRO A 64 -7.05 2.93 -10.19
CA PRO A 64 -6.90 3.50 -11.52
C PRO A 64 -8.28 3.87 -12.08
N VAL A 65 -8.49 5.17 -12.31
CA VAL A 65 -9.72 5.73 -12.89
C VAL A 65 -9.69 5.80 -14.41
N LYS A 66 -8.49 5.85 -15.00
CA LYS A 66 -8.28 5.85 -16.46
C LYS A 66 -7.05 5.06 -16.85
N SER A 67 -7.10 4.47 -18.03
CA SER A 67 -6.00 3.78 -18.68
C SER A 67 -6.15 3.87 -20.20
N SER A 68 -5.05 3.75 -20.91
CA SER A 68 -5.05 3.46 -22.35
C SER A 68 -5.34 1.99 -22.68
N ASP A 69 -5.24 1.11 -21.67
CA ASP A 69 -5.60 -0.30 -21.71
C ASP A 69 -6.63 -0.60 -20.62
N GLU A 70 -7.88 -0.81 -21.03
CA GLU A 70 -9.00 -1.09 -20.12
C GLU A 70 -8.86 -2.45 -19.42
N MET A 71 -8.29 -3.46 -20.09
CA MET A 71 -8.07 -4.78 -19.47
C MET A 71 -7.06 -4.69 -18.33
N LEU A 72 -5.99 -3.93 -18.52
CA LEU A 72 -5.02 -3.65 -17.46
C LEU A 72 -5.68 -2.94 -16.27
N LYS A 73 -6.48 -1.88 -16.55
CA LYS A 73 -7.21 -1.15 -15.51
C LYS A 73 -8.12 -2.08 -14.71
N ASP A 74 -8.85 -2.96 -15.38
CA ASP A 74 -9.80 -3.86 -14.73
C ASP A 74 -9.08 -4.93 -13.91
N SER A 75 -7.95 -5.47 -14.41
CA SER A 75 -7.10 -6.39 -13.65
C SER A 75 -6.54 -5.74 -12.38
N LEU A 76 -5.99 -4.53 -12.49
CA LEU A 76 -5.48 -3.78 -11.34
C LEU A 76 -6.57 -3.52 -10.31
N ASN A 77 -7.75 -3.07 -10.73
CA ASN A 77 -8.90 -2.88 -9.84
C ASN A 77 -9.29 -4.18 -9.11
N ALA A 78 -9.29 -5.33 -9.80
CA ALA A 78 -9.60 -6.61 -9.18
C ALA A 78 -8.60 -6.96 -8.07
N TYR A 79 -7.29 -6.83 -8.33
CA TYR A 79 -6.26 -7.07 -7.31
C TYR A 79 -6.32 -6.08 -6.15
N PHE A 80 -6.54 -4.79 -6.42
CA PHE A 80 -6.62 -3.76 -5.39
C PHE A 80 -7.85 -3.96 -4.49
N ILE A 81 -9.00 -4.33 -5.08
CA ILE A 81 -10.20 -4.69 -4.33
C ILE A 81 -9.96 -5.93 -3.47
N SER A 82 -9.36 -6.98 -4.04
CA SER A 82 -9.04 -8.22 -3.32
C SER A 82 -8.17 -7.96 -2.09
N VAL A 83 -7.05 -7.25 -2.25
CA VAL A 83 -6.11 -7.03 -1.13
C VAL A 83 -6.68 -6.09 -0.06
N CYS A 84 -7.53 -5.12 -0.43
CA CYS A 84 -8.10 -4.17 0.53
C CYS A 84 -9.38 -4.69 1.21
N PHE A 85 -10.23 -5.43 0.50
CA PHE A 85 -11.60 -5.74 0.94
C PHE A 85 -11.96 -7.22 0.87
N GLY A 86 -11.14 -8.04 0.20
CA GLY A 86 -11.32 -9.49 0.03
C GLY A 86 -11.97 -9.88 -1.30
N ASP A 87 -11.74 -11.13 -1.72
CA ASP A 87 -12.08 -11.64 -3.04
C ASP A 87 -13.58 -11.61 -3.39
N LYS A 88 -14.44 -11.59 -2.37
CA LYS A 88 -15.90 -11.57 -2.57
C LYS A 88 -16.41 -10.32 -3.31
N TYR A 89 -15.61 -9.25 -3.35
CA TYR A 89 -15.96 -7.99 -4.00
C TYR A 89 -15.37 -7.84 -5.42
N ILE A 90 -14.60 -8.82 -5.90
CA ILE A 90 -13.99 -8.76 -7.23
C ILE A 90 -15.08 -8.67 -8.31
N GLY A 91 -14.88 -7.76 -9.26
CA GLY A 91 -15.81 -7.52 -10.38
C GLY A 91 -16.87 -6.46 -10.12
N GLU A 92 -16.99 -5.98 -8.88
CA GLU A 92 -17.82 -4.82 -8.54
C GLU A 92 -17.08 -3.50 -8.79
N LYS A 93 -17.83 -2.39 -8.88
CA LYS A 93 -17.25 -1.06 -9.02
C LYS A 93 -16.62 -0.59 -7.71
N PRO A 94 -15.41 0.00 -7.72
CA PRO A 94 -14.75 0.52 -6.51
C PRO A 94 -15.66 1.33 -5.57
N GLU A 95 -16.48 2.24 -6.12
CA GLU A 95 -17.37 3.08 -5.32
C GLU A 95 -18.47 2.27 -4.61
N ALA A 96 -18.96 1.22 -5.26
CA ALA A 96 -19.95 0.31 -4.67
C ALA A 96 -19.30 -0.58 -3.60
N VAL A 97 -18.11 -1.11 -3.86
CA VAL A 97 -17.36 -1.95 -2.92
C VAL A 97 -17.06 -1.19 -1.64
N VAL A 98 -16.45 0.00 -1.73
CA VAL A 98 -16.07 0.79 -0.54
C VAL A 98 -17.31 1.13 0.30
N LYS A 99 -18.41 1.54 -0.34
CA LYS A 99 -19.67 1.84 0.34
C LYS A 99 -20.26 0.60 1.02
N GLN A 100 -20.29 -0.54 0.33
CA GLN A 100 -20.84 -1.78 0.86
C GLN A 100 -19.98 -2.32 2.01
N TYR A 101 -18.66 -2.23 1.89
CA TYR A 101 -17.72 -2.65 2.92
C TYR A 101 -17.90 -1.85 4.20
N ALA A 102 -17.94 -0.51 4.10
CA ALA A 102 -18.14 0.37 5.26
C ALA A 102 -19.48 0.10 5.95
N LYS A 103 -20.55 -0.05 5.15
CA LYS A 103 -21.87 -0.39 5.68
C LYS A 103 -21.87 -1.75 6.41
N ASN A 104 -21.28 -2.77 5.81
CA ASN A 104 -21.22 -4.12 6.40
C ASN A 104 -20.47 -4.08 7.74
N TYR A 105 -19.32 -3.40 7.81
CA TYR A 105 -18.57 -3.25 9.06
C TYR A 105 -19.41 -2.59 10.17
N ILE A 106 -20.14 -1.53 9.85
CA ILE A 106 -21.01 -0.82 10.81
C ILE A 106 -22.18 -1.71 11.26
N ASP A 107 -22.81 -2.42 10.33
CA ASP A 107 -23.93 -3.31 10.62
C ASP A 107 -23.49 -4.49 11.47
N GLU A 108 -22.36 -5.12 11.16
CA GLU A 108 -21.77 -6.22 11.94
C GLU A 108 -21.40 -5.74 13.35
N TYR A 109 -20.74 -4.59 13.47
CA TYR A 109 -20.44 -3.99 14.78
C TYR A 109 -21.70 -3.82 15.63
N ARG A 110 -22.76 -3.23 15.09
CA ARG A 110 -24.01 -3.05 15.85
C ARG A 110 -24.67 -4.39 16.17
N HIS A 111 -24.76 -5.27 15.20
CA HIS A 111 -25.41 -6.58 15.36
C HIS A 111 -24.80 -7.38 16.50
N ASP A 112 -23.46 -7.42 16.55
CA ASP A 112 -22.73 -8.22 17.53
C ASP A 112 -22.62 -7.52 18.88
N GLN A 113 -22.36 -6.21 18.88
CA GLN A 113 -22.00 -5.49 20.10
C GLN A 113 -23.21 -4.93 20.86
N GLU A 114 -24.34 -4.61 20.21
CA GLU A 114 -25.51 -4.07 20.90
C GLU A 114 -26.09 -5.04 21.95
N PRO A 115 -26.29 -6.35 21.66
CA PRO A 115 -26.79 -7.29 22.67
C PRO A 115 -25.83 -7.44 23.86
N MET A 116 -24.53 -7.53 23.58
CA MET A 116 -23.49 -7.69 24.60
C MET A 116 -23.40 -6.44 25.49
N TYR A 117 -23.36 -5.25 24.88
CA TYR A 117 -23.33 -3.99 25.62
C TYR A 117 -24.56 -3.85 26.52
N ALA A 118 -25.76 -4.19 26.03
CA ALA A 118 -26.99 -4.09 26.82
C ALA A 118 -27.02 -5.06 28.01
N GLU A 119 -26.29 -6.18 27.95
CA GLU A 119 -26.12 -7.10 29.08
C GLU A 119 -25.09 -6.57 30.08
N ASP A 120 -23.91 -6.16 29.61
CA ASP A 120 -22.86 -5.60 30.46
C ASP A 120 -23.31 -4.30 31.15
N GLU A 121 -24.09 -3.46 30.47
CA GLU A 121 -24.60 -2.21 31.04
C GLU A 121 -25.50 -2.45 32.26
N LYS A 122 -26.21 -3.58 32.32
CA LYS A 122 -27.04 -3.94 33.49
C LYS A 122 -26.22 -4.40 34.67
N ASN A 123 -25.05 -4.99 34.41
CA ASN A 123 -24.17 -5.60 35.40
C ASN A 123 -22.91 -4.76 35.68
N LYS A 124 -22.85 -3.54 35.15
CA LYS A 124 -21.64 -2.71 35.16
C LYS A 124 -21.22 -2.30 36.56
N GLU A 125 -19.91 -2.39 36.82
CA GLU A 125 -19.29 -1.73 37.97
C GLU A 125 -19.10 -0.22 37.72
N SER A 126 -18.85 0.18 36.47
CA SER A 126 -18.65 1.57 36.04
C SER A 126 -18.89 1.75 34.53
N ASP A 127 -19.51 2.88 34.16
CA ASP A 127 -19.77 3.27 32.76
C ASP A 127 -18.48 3.36 31.92
N ALA A 128 -17.41 3.87 32.53
CA ALA A 128 -16.15 4.11 31.83
C ALA A 128 -15.42 2.82 31.45
N VAL A 129 -15.55 1.79 32.28
CA VAL A 129 -14.89 0.48 32.06
C VAL A 129 -15.61 -0.28 30.95
N VAL A 130 -16.94 -0.34 31.02
CA VAL A 130 -17.75 -1.02 30.00
C VAL A 130 -17.60 -0.29 28.66
N GLY A 131 -17.71 1.04 28.63
CA GLY A 131 -17.63 1.80 27.37
C GLY A 131 -16.32 1.61 26.58
N ALA A 132 -15.20 1.42 27.28
CA ALA A 132 -13.88 1.25 26.65
C ALA A 132 -13.76 -0.04 25.83
N TRP A 133 -14.44 -1.12 26.23
CA TRP A 133 -14.36 -2.41 25.53
C TRP A 133 -15.06 -2.41 24.18
N TYR A 134 -16.02 -1.51 23.98
CA TYR A 134 -16.87 -1.45 22.79
C TYR A 134 -16.47 -0.34 21.80
N SER A 135 -15.37 0.35 22.04
CA SER A 135 -14.89 1.41 21.15
C SER A 135 -13.96 0.82 20.10
N TYR A 136 -14.43 0.69 18.87
CA TYR A 136 -13.73 -0.02 17.79
C TYR A 136 -13.17 0.96 16.76
N TYR A 137 -12.10 0.55 16.06
CA TYR A 137 -11.48 1.31 14.99
C TYR A 137 -11.04 0.38 13.86
N LYS A 138 -11.21 0.80 12.62
CA LYS A 138 -10.65 0.15 11.43
C LYS A 138 -10.17 1.21 10.43
N SER A 139 -8.95 1.06 9.92
CA SER A 139 -8.43 1.83 8.80
C SER A 139 -7.90 0.92 7.70
N ILE A 140 -8.25 1.24 6.46
CA ILE A 140 -7.70 0.64 5.24
C ILE A 140 -7.25 1.77 4.32
N GLU A 141 -5.96 1.98 4.22
CA GLU A 141 -5.37 3.07 3.43
C GLU A 141 -4.43 2.51 2.38
N SER A 142 -4.72 2.78 1.11
CA SER A 142 -3.91 2.28 0.00
C SER A 142 -3.40 3.40 -0.89
N HIS A 143 -2.22 3.20 -1.46
CA HIS A 143 -1.60 4.15 -2.37
C HIS A 143 -0.63 3.48 -3.35
N VAL A 144 -0.44 4.13 -4.49
CA VAL A 144 0.61 3.77 -5.45
C VAL A 144 1.94 4.30 -4.90
N GLN A 145 2.80 3.39 -4.46
CA GLN A 145 4.12 3.71 -3.93
C GLN A 145 5.14 3.99 -5.06
N LEU A 146 5.04 3.25 -6.17
CA LEU A 146 5.87 3.42 -7.36
C LEU A 146 5.04 3.12 -8.61
N TYR A 147 5.22 3.89 -9.68
CA TYR A 147 4.71 3.58 -11.01
C TYR A 147 5.74 4.03 -12.05
N GLU A 148 6.51 3.09 -12.58
CA GLU A 148 7.62 3.35 -13.49
C GLU A 148 7.71 2.23 -14.54
N LYS A 149 7.66 2.62 -15.82
CA LYS A 149 7.67 1.71 -16.98
C LYS A 149 6.62 0.59 -16.83
N ASP A 150 7.07 -0.64 -16.62
CA ASP A 150 6.25 -1.86 -16.53
C ASP A 150 5.94 -2.30 -15.09
N LEU A 151 6.40 -1.55 -14.07
CA LEU A 151 6.15 -1.86 -12.66
C LEU A 151 5.21 -0.85 -12.02
N LEU A 152 4.26 -1.38 -11.26
CA LEU A 152 3.51 -0.62 -10.26
C LEU A 152 3.64 -1.29 -8.89
N VAL A 153 4.16 -0.57 -7.91
CA VAL A 153 4.18 -1.01 -6.51
C VAL A 153 3.02 -0.37 -5.79
N TYR A 154 2.09 -1.18 -5.31
CA TYR A 154 0.92 -0.76 -4.56
C TYR A 154 1.06 -1.16 -3.11
N ARG A 155 0.82 -0.23 -2.18
CA ARG A 155 0.90 -0.46 -0.75
C ARG A 155 -0.47 -0.31 -0.12
N VAL A 156 -0.79 -1.20 0.82
CA VAL A 156 -1.98 -1.15 1.67
C VAL A 156 -1.53 -1.15 3.11
N ASP A 157 -1.93 -0.14 3.87
CA ASP A 157 -1.80 -0.06 5.31
C ASP A 157 -3.14 -0.36 5.95
N TYR A 158 -3.17 -1.38 6.82
CA TYR A 158 -4.33 -1.82 7.56
C TYR A 158 -4.10 -1.62 9.06
N ASN A 159 -5.12 -1.15 9.76
CA ASN A 159 -5.11 -1.04 11.22
C ASN A 159 -6.50 -1.36 11.77
N GLU A 160 -6.58 -2.16 12.82
CA GLU A 160 -7.83 -2.50 13.47
C GLU A 160 -7.65 -2.60 14.99
N TYR A 161 -8.63 -2.07 15.72
CA TYR A 161 -8.76 -2.21 17.16
C TYR A 161 -10.20 -2.59 17.49
N THR A 162 -10.37 -3.67 18.26
CA THR A 162 -11.68 -4.21 18.65
C THR A 162 -11.78 -4.36 20.16
N GLY A 163 -11.18 -3.43 20.91
CA GLY A 163 -11.03 -3.54 22.38
C GLY A 163 -9.76 -4.28 22.80
N GLY A 164 -9.49 -4.32 24.11
CA GLY A 164 -8.30 -4.96 24.67
C GLY A 164 -7.09 -4.03 24.80
N ALA A 165 -5.90 -4.61 24.96
CA ALA A 165 -4.67 -3.87 25.29
C ALA A 165 -4.11 -3.03 24.14
N HIS A 166 -4.20 -3.52 22.91
CA HIS A 166 -3.75 -2.84 21.70
C HIS A 166 -4.46 -3.40 20.46
N GLY A 167 -4.35 -2.70 19.33
CA GLY A 167 -4.86 -3.16 18.04
C GLY A 167 -3.85 -4.02 17.28
N MET A 168 -4.17 -4.27 16.01
CA MET A 168 -3.32 -4.92 15.03
C MET A 168 -3.13 -3.97 13.84
N TYR A 169 -1.91 -3.87 13.33
CA TYR A 169 -1.63 -3.12 12.12
C TYR A 169 -0.66 -3.89 11.23
N MET A 170 -0.85 -3.76 9.92
CA MET A 170 -0.04 -4.45 8.92
C MET A 170 0.11 -3.59 7.67
N SER A 171 1.20 -3.81 6.94
CA SER A 171 1.38 -3.29 5.60
C SER A 171 1.53 -4.44 4.62
N THR A 172 0.82 -4.36 3.50
CA THR A 172 0.88 -5.33 2.40
C THR A 172 1.31 -4.64 1.12
N PHE A 173 2.15 -5.31 0.34
CA PHE A 173 2.67 -4.80 -0.92
C PHE A 173 2.29 -5.70 -2.09
N LEU A 174 1.91 -5.09 -3.20
CA LEU A 174 1.75 -5.75 -4.50
C LEU A 174 2.74 -5.14 -5.50
N ASN A 175 3.63 -5.97 -6.01
CA ASN A 175 4.53 -5.60 -7.11
C ASN A 175 3.86 -6.02 -8.42
N MET A 176 3.02 -5.16 -9.01
CA MET A 176 2.29 -5.47 -10.22
C MET A 176 3.21 -5.37 -11.45
N ASP A 177 3.39 -6.49 -12.14
CA ASP A 177 3.91 -6.51 -13.50
C ASP A 177 2.79 -6.11 -14.45
N LEU A 178 2.92 -4.94 -15.07
CA LEU A 178 1.89 -4.35 -15.92
C LEU A 178 1.81 -5.02 -17.30
N THR A 179 2.83 -5.77 -17.70
CA THR A 179 2.82 -6.53 -18.96
C THR A 179 2.10 -7.87 -18.78
N LEU A 180 2.26 -8.49 -17.61
CA LEU A 180 1.60 -9.74 -17.24
C LEU A 180 0.25 -9.53 -16.54
N MET A 181 -0.07 -8.28 -16.17
CA MET A 181 -1.27 -7.86 -15.45
C MET A 181 -1.51 -8.63 -14.14
N ARG A 182 -0.45 -8.97 -13.41
CA ARG A 182 -0.50 -9.73 -12.13
C ARG A 182 0.62 -9.31 -11.18
N PRO A 183 0.49 -9.59 -9.87
CA PRO A 183 1.58 -9.44 -8.93
C PRO A 183 2.74 -10.39 -9.26
N LEU A 184 3.97 -9.88 -9.10
CA LEU A 184 5.20 -10.66 -9.05
C LEU A 184 5.29 -11.40 -7.70
N ARG A 185 5.73 -12.64 -7.76
CA ARG A 185 6.12 -13.46 -6.61
C ARG A 185 7.63 -13.60 -6.55
N LEU A 186 8.16 -14.12 -5.44
CA LEU A 186 9.59 -14.40 -5.33
C LEU A 186 10.11 -15.28 -6.48
N ASP A 187 9.34 -16.30 -6.89
CA ASP A 187 9.69 -17.20 -8.00
C ASP A 187 9.72 -16.51 -9.39
N ASP A 188 9.14 -15.31 -9.53
CA ASP A 188 9.24 -14.51 -10.76
C ASP A 188 10.50 -13.64 -10.80
N ILE A 189 11.13 -13.45 -9.63
CA ILE A 189 12.27 -12.54 -9.43
C ILE A 189 13.57 -13.32 -9.29
N PHE A 190 13.52 -14.47 -8.62
CA PHE A 190 14.69 -15.30 -8.30
C PHE A 190 14.68 -16.60 -9.09
N VAL A 191 15.87 -17.16 -9.33
CA VAL A 191 16.05 -18.43 -10.05
C VAL A 191 16.71 -19.50 -9.18
N GLY A 192 16.41 -20.76 -9.46
CA GLY A 192 16.96 -21.90 -8.71
C GLY A 192 16.40 -22.00 -7.29
N ASP A 193 17.09 -22.74 -6.43
CA ASP A 193 16.73 -22.92 -5.03
C ASP A 193 17.25 -21.72 -4.21
N PHE A 194 16.60 -20.56 -4.34
CA PHE A 194 17.08 -19.29 -3.78
C PHE A 194 16.80 -19.11 -2.28
N GLN A 195 15.93 -19.93 -1.68
CA GLN A 195 15.38 -19.66 -0.34
C GLN A 195 16.45 -19.61 0.75
N GLU A 196 17.39 -20.57 0.77
CA GLU A 196 18.49 -20.61 1.74
C GLU A 196 19.44 -19.43 1.56
N ALA A 197 19.91 -19.19 0.33
CA ALA A 197 20.80 -18.08 0.02
C ALA A 197 20.18 -16.71 0.35
N LEU A 198 18.88 -16.54 0.08
CA LEU A 198 18.17 -15.31 0.39
C LEU A 198 17.93 -15.16 1.90
N THR A 199 17.71 -16.26 2.62
CA THR A 199 17.64 -16.28 4.09
C THR A 199 18.95 -15.76 4.70
N ASP A 200 20.09 -16.25 4.22
CA ASP A 200 21.42 -15.80 4.66
C ASP A 200 21.63 -14.30 4.37
N LEU A 201 21.22 -13.82 3.20
CA LEU A 201 21.31 -12.40 2.86
C LEU A 201 20.46 -11.54 3.80
N ILE A 202 19.26 -11.97 4.16
CA ILE A 202 18.37 -11.25 5.10
C ILE A 202 19.00 -11.20 6.49
N TRP A 203 19.52 -12.31 7.01
CA TRP A 203 20.24 -12.35 8.28
C TRP A 203 21.46 -11.43 8.28
N ASN A 204 22.29 -11.50 7.24
CA ASN A 204 23.48 -10.68 7.11
C ASN A 204 23.14 -9.18 7.03
N GLN A 205 22.08 -8.82 6.30
CA GLN A 205 21.63 -7.43 6.22
C GLN A 205 21.09 -6.94 7.56
N LEU A 206 20.29 -7.74 8.27
CA LEU A 206 19.82 -7.41 9.63
C LEU A 206 20.98 -7.22 10.61
N MET A 207 22.01 -8.08 10.56
CA MET A 207 23.20 -7.94 11.39
C MET A 207 23.92 -6.64 11.08
N ALA A 208 24.09 -6.30 9.80
CA ALA A 208 24.71 -5.05 9.37
C ALA A 208 23.92 -3.82 9.84
N ASP A 209 22.61 -3.81 9.68
CA ASP A 209 21.72 -2.71 10.06
C ASP A 209 21.72 -2.48 11.58
N ASN A 210 21.83 -3.55 12.37
CA ASN A 210 21.88 -3.50 13.83
C ASN A 210 23.31 -3.44 14.41
N LYS A 211 24.35 -3.42 13.55
CA LYS A 211 25.77 -3.33 13.92
C LYS A 211 26.24 -4.47 14.84
N VAL A 212 25.78 -5.68 14.56
CA VAL A 212 26.18 -6.92 15.23
C VAL A 212 26.79 -7.90 14.22
N THR A 213 27.44 -8.96 14.69
CA THR A 213 28.16 -9.92 13.82
C THR A 213 27.79 -11.38 14.09
N THR A 214 26.78 -11.65 14.92
CA THR A 214 26.28 -13.00 15.23
C THR A 214 24.75 -13.02 15.24
N HIS A 215 24.17 -14.17 14.92
CA HIS A 215 22.72 -14.37 15.01
C HIS A 215 22.24 -14.26 16.46
N GLU A 216 22.98 -14.84 17.41
CA GLU A 216 22.70 -14.76 18.86
C GLU A 216 22.52 -13.30 19.32
N ALA A 217 23.34 -12.36 18.83
CA ALA A 217 23.19 -10.96 19.20
C ALA A 217 21.91 -10.31 18.65
N LEU A 218 21.41 -10.73 17.47
CA LEU A 218 20.10 -10.31 16.96
C LEU A 218 18.97 -10.97 17.75
N GLU A 219 19.10 -12.24 18.09
CA GLU A 219 18.12 -12.98 18.88
C GLU A 219 17.96 -12.36 20.28
N ASP A 220 19.06 -11.98 20.93
CA ASP A 220 19.09 -11.25 22.20
C ASP A 220 18.40 -9.88 22.09
N MET A 221 18.39 -9.26 20.91
CA MET A 221 17.65 -8.03 20.61
C MET A 221 16.17 -8.26 20.32
N GLY A 222 15.73 -9.51 20.20
CA GLY A 222 14.34 -9.92 19.98
C GLY A 222 14.00 -10.34 18.55
N TYR A 223 14.95 -10.31 17.60
CA TYR A 223 14.74 -10.87 16.27
C TYR A 223 14.62 -12.41 16.34
N ALA A 224 13.85 -13.00 15.43
CA ALA A 224 13.50 -14.42 15.41
C ALA A 224 12.76 -14.97 16.66
N SER A 225 12.34 -14.10 17.60
CA SER A 225 11.72 -14.55 18.86
C SER A 225 10.25 -14.99 18.73
N THR A 226 9.61 -14.70 17.59
CA THR A 226 8.20 -15.01 17.31
C THR A 226 8.01 -15.88 16.07
N GLY A 227 9.04 -16.04 15.24
CA GLY A 227 9.03 -16.80 14.01
C GLY A 227 10.40 -16.79 13.34
N ASP A 228 10.64 -17.76 12.45
CA ASP A 228 11.90 -17.87 11.73
C ASP A 228 12.08 -16.72 10.74
N ILE A 229 13.31 -16.21 10.63
CA ILE A 229 13.66 -15.24 9.60
C ILE A 229 13.86 -15.98 8.28
N ALA A 230 12.91 -15.82 7.37
CA ALA A 230 12.92 -16.40 6.03
C ALA A 230 12.36 -15.39 5.00
N PRO A 231 12.62 -15.56 3.70
CA PRO A 231 12.04 -14.71 2.65
C PRO A 231 10.51 -14.68 2.74
N THR A 232 9.95 -13.48 2.67
CA THR A 232 8.49 -13.26 2.68
C THR A 232 8.01 -12.79 1.31
N GLU A 233 6.79 -13.20 0.94
CA GLU A 233 6.08 -12.70 -0.26
C GLU A 233 5.58 -11.26 -0.05
N ASN A 234 5.66 -10.73 1.18
CA ASN A 234 5.40 -9.33 1.47
C ASN A 234 6.66 -8.49 1.28
N PHE A 235 7.03 -8.26 0.03
CA PHE A 235 8.20 -7.46 -0.34
C PHE A 235 7.80 -6.32 -1.28
N TYR A 236 8.69 -5.35 -1.47
CA TYR A 236 8.53 -4.38 -2.55
C TYR A 236 9.84 -4.11 -3.29
N LEU A 237 9.71 -3.85 -4.58
CA LEU A 237 10.80 -3.45 -5.45
C LEU A 237 10.99 -1.93 -5.43
N SER A 238 12.22 -1.47 -5.38
CA SER A 238 12.58 -0.07 -5.58
C SER A 238 13.89 0.04 -6.37
N LYS A 239 14.43 1.25 -6.53
CA LYS A 239 15.73 1.45 -7.19
C LYS A 239 16.90 1.01 -6.31
N GLU A 240 16.70 1.03 -5.00
CA GLU A 240 17.70 0.64 -4.02
C GLU A 240 17.88 -0.88 -3.95
N GLY A 241 16.84 -1.66 -4.24
CA GLY A 241 16.86 -3.11 -4.14
C GLY A 241 15.47 -3.70 -3.87
N ILE A 242 15.47 -4.83 -3.17
CA ILE A 242 14.26 -5.52 -2.72
C ILE A 242 14.15 -5.33 -1.21
N THR A 243 13.05 -4.75 -0.75
CA THR A 243 12.76 -4.67 0.68
C THR A 243 11.78 -5.75 1.09
N PHE A 244 12.20 -6.66 1.96
CA PHE A 244 11.34 -7.63 2.64
C PHE A 244 10.69 -6.97 3.86
N TYR A 245 9.37 -7.00 3.93
CA TYR A 245 8.58 -6.34 4.96
C TYR A 245 7.93 -7.37 5.88
N TYR A 246 8.45 -7.47 7.09
CA TYR A 246 7.90 -8.30 8.16
C TYR A 246 6.97 -7.44 9.02
N ASN A 247 5.71 -7.83 9.09
CA ASN A 247 4.73 -7.21 9.97
C ASN A 247 5.05 -7.52 11.44
N ILE A 248 4.33 -6.85 12.34
CA ILE A 248 4.35 -7.21 13.77
C ILE A 248 4.09 -8.71 13.95
N TYR A 249 4.82 -9.33 14.86
CA TYR A 249 4.77 -10.77 15.16
C TYR A 249 5.32 -11.73 14.09
N ASP A 250 5.71 -11.26 12.90
CA ASP A 250 6.30 -12.16 11.90
C ASP A 250 7.64 -12.73 12.40
N ILE A 251 8.53 -11.84 12.83
CA ILE A 251 9.88 -12.20 13.31
C ILE A 251 10.29 -11.48 14.61
N THR A 252 9.48 -10.56 15.13
CA THR A 252 9.74 -9.82 16.37
C THR A 252 8.46 -9.60 17.18
N PRO A 253 8.54 -9.36 18.50
CA PRO A 253 7.38 -9.04 19.32
C PRO A 253 6.75 -7.71 18.90
N TYR A 254 5.44 -7.56 19.13
CA TYR A 254 4.66 -6.35 18.82
C TYR A 254 5.35 -5.02 19.14
N SER A 255 5.98 -4.94 20.31
CA SER A 255 6.61 -3.73 20.83
C SER A 255 7.79 -3.23 19.99
N MET A 256 8.39 -4.07 19.16
CA MET A 256 9.46 -3.69 18.23
C MET A 256 8.93 -3.10 16.92
N GLY A 257 7.64 -3.29 16.63
CA GLY A 257 7.04 -2.88 15.37
C GLY A 257 7.46 -3.76 14.18
N PRO A 258 7.07 -3.39 12.96
CA PRO A 258 7.45 -4.10 11.75
C PRO A 258 8.94 -3.93 11.45
N VAL A 259 9.53 -4.95 10.82
CA VAL A 259 10.94 -4.98 10.42
C VAL A 259 11.05 -4.91 8.91
N LYS A 260 11.94 -4.04 8.40
CA LYS A 260 12.21 -3.89 6.97
C LYS A 260 13.65 -4.27 6.70
N VAL A 261 13.86 -5.18 5.76
CA VAL A 261 15.21 -5.61 5.36
C VAL A 261 15.39 -5.32 3.89
N THR A 262 16.22 -4.32 3.56
CA THR A 262 16.46 -3.93 2.16
C THR A 262 17.77 -4.52 1.69
N ILE A 263 17.69 -5.41 0.69
CA ILE A 263 18.88 -6.03 0.09
C ILE A 263 19.13 -5.38 -1.27
N PRO A 264 20.28 -4.71 -1.47
CA PRO A 264 20.64 -4.13 -2.75
C PRO A 264 20.74 -5.18 -3.86
N TYR A 265 20.34 -4.82 -5.08
CA TYR A 265 20.41 -5.74 -6.23
C TYR A 265 21.82 -6.32 -6.45
N SER A 266 22.86 -5.52 -6.21
CA SER A 266 24.26 -5.94 -6.34
C SER A 266 24.63 -7.14 -5.46
N MET A 267 23.94 -7.35 -4.33
CA MET A 267 24.16 -8.49 -3.44
C MET A 267 23.43 -9.76 -3.89
N MET A 268 22.46 -9.62 -4.80
CA MET A 268 21.58 -10.70 -5.27
C MET A 268 21.77 -11.03 -6.75
N GLU A 269 22.66 -10.36 -7.50
CA GLU A 269 22.81 -10.52 -8.96
C GLU A 269 22.85 -11.97 -9.45
N HIS A 270 23.51 -12.86 -8.72
CA HIS A 270 23.64 -14.27 -9.07
C HIS A 270 22.36 -15.11 -8.81
N LEU A 271 21.42 -14.58 -8.04
CA LEU A 271 20.12 -15.18 -7.72
C LEU A 271 18.98 -14.61 -8.58
N LEU A 272 19.17 -13.43 -9.17
CA LEU A 272 18.11 -12.73 -9.91
C LEU A 272 17.86 -13.38 -11.27
N GLY A 273 16.59 -13.48 -11.62
CA GLY A 273 16.12 -13.91 -12.93
C GLY A 273 16.27 -12.84 -14.01
N SER A 274 15.69 -13.13 -15.18
CA SER A 274 15.77 -12.27 -16.37
C SER A 274 14.53 -11.38 -16.57
N ASN A 275 13.73 -11.17 -15.52
CA ASN A 275 12.54 -10.33 -15.63
C ASN A 275 12.96 -8.88 -16.02
N PRO A 276 12.44 -8.32 -17.13
CA PRO A 276 12.82 -6.99 -17.61
C PRO A 276 12.65 -5.86 -16.58
N ILE A 277 11.67 -5.97 -15.68
CA ILE A 277 11.42 -5.02 -14.60
C ILE A 277 12.66 -4.85 -13.71
N LEU A 278 13.40 -5.94 -13.46
CA LEU A 278 14.62 -5.89 -12.67
C LEU A 278 15.74 -5.13 -13.39
N GLY A 279 15.84 -5.26 -14.71
CA GLY A 279 16.80 -4.47 -15.50
C GLY A 279 16.46 -2.99 -15.43
N ASP A 280 15.18 -2.67 -15.60
CA ASP A 280 14.68 -1.30 -15.60
C ASP A 280 14.87 -0.54 -14.27
N LEU A 281 14.93 -1.24 -13.14
CA LEU A 281 15.16 -0.66 -11.81
C LEU A 281 16.65 -0.50 -11.46
N LYS A 282 17.52 -1.28 -12.11
CA LYS A 282 18.97 -1.22 -11.90
C LYS A 282 19.67 -0.14 -12.72
N ASP A 283 19.01 0.33 -13.79
CA ASP A 283 19.46 1.41 -14.69
C ASP A 283 19.24 2.83 -14.11
#